data_AF-A0A1G1XQL6-F1
#
_entry.id   AF-A0A1G1XQL6-F1
#
_cell.length_a   1.000
_cell.length_b   1.000
_cell.length_c   1.000
_cell.angle_alpha   90.00
_cell.angle_beta   90.00
_cell.angle_gamma   90.00
#
_symmetry.space_group_name_H-M   'P 1'
#
loop_
_entity.id
_entity.type
_entity.pdbx_description
1 polymer ?
#
loop_
_entity_poly.entity_id
_entity_poly.type
_entity_poly.pdbx_seq_one_letter_code
_entity_poly.pdbx_strand_id
1 'polypeptide(L)'
;MLDIIIFVVLMLLAAFCLLCSIIVFFLENHGNEYEWSGKIIACLFFLIIGAALPIFLGFSKCDSGKKIVKWKYGQEAKIEKKVKELNDLYATLSEKQKEVAGLQADYQRSIKELEKEIRSDQKKYHISTYEQASQNSRISYDLALIQRKEAYITKLDEIAQRLQTGTLELEFLRRQAEDDLKMVKVMDKEEIDKLAGQINTVIEKYLPEAGNLAIEIDENSLESPEQIWQRIAGSE
;
A
#
# COMPACT_ATOMS: atom_id res chain seq x y z
N MET A 1 2.75 15.39 -46.79
CA MET A 1 3.27 16.78 -46.87
C MET A 1 4.69 16.88 -46.31
N LEU A 2 5.03 16.14 -45.23
CA LEU A 2 6.39 16.08 -44.67
C LEU A 2 7.45 15.49 -45.64
N ASP A 3 7.09 14.46 -46.40
CA ASP A 3 8.05 13.77 -47.29
C ASP A 3 8.51 14.63 -48.48
N ILE A 4 7.64 15.51 -48.97
CA ILE A 4 7.98 16.44 -50.06
C ILE A 4 9.00 17.48 -49.57
N ILE A 5 8.85 17.95 -48.33
CA ILE A 5 9.77 18.93 -47.74
C ILE A 5 11.15 18.29 -47.53
N ILE A 6 11.20 17.06 -47.03
CA ILE A 6 12.46 16.32 -46.85
C ILE A 6 13.17 16.13 -48.20
N PHE A 7 12.42 15.76 -49.25
CA PHE A 7 12.99 15.53 -50.57
C PHE A 7 13.54 16.81 -51.22
N VAL A 8 12.83 17.94 -51.08
CA VAL A 8 13.28 19.25 -51.59
C VAL A 8 14.54 19.72 -50.86
N VAL A 9 14.62 19.49 -49.55
CA VAL A 9 15.80 19.86 -48.75
C VAL A 9 17.00 18.99 -49.12
N LEU A 10 16.81 17.68 -49.29
CA LEU A 10 17.89 16.78 -49.71
C LEU A 10 18.44 17.17 -51.08
N MET A 11 17.57 17.57 -52.01
CA MET A 11 17.98 18.11 -53.32
C MET A 11 18.77 19.41 -53.19
N LEU A 12 18.34 20.35 -52.33
CA LEU A 12 19.06 21.61 -52.12
C LEU A 12 20.42 21.40 -51.47
N LEU A 13 20.54 20.49 -50.50
CA LEU A 13 21.81 20.11 -49.89
C LEU A 13 22.75 19.44 -50.90
N ALA A 14 22.23 18.53 -51.73
CA ALA A 14 23.03 17.90 -52.79
C ALA A 14 23.52 18.91 -53.83
N ALA A 15 22.65 19.83 -54.27
CA ALA A 15 23.03 20.90 -55.20
C ALA A 15 24.08 21.85 -54.60
N PHE A 16 23.96 22.16 -53.30
CA PHE A 16 24.93 22.99 -52.59
C PHE A 16 26.28 22.28 -52.45
N CYS A 17 26.30 20.98 -52.12
CA CYS A 17 27.54 20.20 -52.09
C CYS A 17 28.25 20.18 -53.44
N LEU A 18 27.50 20.00 -54.55
CA LEU A 18 28.06 20.03 -55.89
C LEU A 18 28.64 21.42 -56.24
N LEU A 19 27.94 22.50 -55.89
CA LEU A 19 28.45 23.87 -56.05
C LEU A 19 29.74 24.09 -55.27
N CYS A 20 29.83 23.60 -54.03
CA CYS A 20 31.05 23.70 -53.23
C CYS A 20 32.20 22.90 -53.84
N SER A 21 31.96 21.69 -54.33
CA SER A 21 32.98 20.90 -55.02
C SER A 21 33.47 21.58 -56.30
N ILE A 22 32.58 22.20 -57.07
CA ILE A 22 32.96 22.97 -58.28
C ILE A 22 33.82 24.19 -57.90
N ILE A 23 33.45 24.91 -56.83
CA ILE A 23 34.21 26.08 -56.36
C ILE A 23 35.60 25.67 -55.85
N VAL A 24 35.71 24.58 -55.09
CA VAL A 24 37.00 24.05 -54.62
C VAL A 24 37.88 23.63 -55.80
N PHE A 25 37.32 22.92 -56.78
CA PHE A 25 38.03 22.53 -58.00
C PHE A 25 38.52 23.75 -58.81
N PHE A 26 37.71 24.82 -58.90
CA PHE A 26 38.09 26.06 -59.57
C PHE A 26 39.20 26.82 -58.83
N LEU A 27 39.20 26.79 -57.49
CA LEU A 27 40.22 27.44 -56.67
C LEU A 27 41.55 26.67 -56.68
N GLU A 28 41.51 25.34 -56.81
CA GLU A 28 42.72 24.51 -56.87
C GLU A 28 43.44 24.61 -58.23
N ASN A 29 42.72 24.96 -59.29
CA ASN A 29 43.28 25.12 -60.64
C ASN A 29 43.91 26.51 -60.89
N HIS A 30 43.70 27.49 -60.00
CA HIS A 30 44.30 28.82 -60.07
C HIS A 30 45.37 28.98 -58.97
N GLY A 31 46.63 28.80 -59.36
CA GLY A 31 47.80 28.80 -58.47
C GLY A 31 47.93 30.03 -57.55
N ASN A 32 47.95 29.73 -56.25
CA ASN A 32 48.78 30.32 -55.20
C ASN A 32 48.84 31.85 -54.95
N GLU A 33 47.75 32.60 -55.16
CA GLU A 33 47.66 34.00 -54.67
C GLU A 33 46.54 34.28 -53.66
N TYR A 34 45.82 33.27 -53.15
CA TYR A 34 44.65 33.51 -52.28
C TYR A 34 44.61 32.68 -50.98
N GLU A 35 45.68 32.71 -50.19
CA GLU A 35 45.75 32.05 -48.87
C GLU A 35 44.68 32.56 -47.87
N TRP A 36 44.20 33.80 -48.05
CA TRP A 36 43.15 34.40 -47.22
C TRP A 36 41.73 34.00 -47.63
N SER A 37 41.51 33.57 -48.88
CA SER A 37 40.17 33.25 -49.39
C SER A 37 39.64 31.93 -48.84
N GLY A 38 40.51 30.91 -48.67
CA GLY A 38 40.12 29.61 -48.14
C GLY A 38 39.65 29.67 -46.68
N LYS A 39 40.29 30.51 -45.86
CA LYS A 39 39.90 30.70 -44.44
C LYS A 39 38.57 31.45 -44.30
N ILE A 40 38.31 32.42 -45.17
CA ILE A 40 37.04 33.17 -45.17
C ILE A 40 35.89 32.27 -45.63
N ILE A 41 36.10 31.47 -46.68
CA ILE A 41 35.09 30.51 -47.17
C ILE A 41 34.81 29.43 -46.12
N ALA A 42 35.84 28.89 -45.46
CA ALA A 42 35.67 27.93 -44.36
C ALA A 42 34.90 28.55 -43.17
N CYS A 43 35.19 29.79 -42.80
CA CYS A 43 34.47 30.50 -41.73
C CYS A 43 33.00 30.77 -42.10
N LEU A 44 32.71 31.15 -43.35
CA LEU A 44 31.33 31.33 -43.82
C LEU A 44 30.57 30.00 -43.87
N PHE A 45 31.25 28.91 -44.22
CA PHE A 45 30.69 27.56 -44.19
C PHE A 45 30.30 27.13 -42.77
N PHE A 46 31.17 27.38 -41.78
CA PHE A 46 30.87 27.11 -40.37
C PHE A 46 29.78 28.03 -39.78
N LEU A 47 29.69 29.30 -40.22
CA LEU A 47 28.64 30.22 -39.80
C LEU A 47 27.26 29.83 -40.35
N ILE A 48 27.20 29.40 -41.61
CA ILE A 48 25.94 28.98 -42.25
C ILE A 48 25.49 27.62 -41.71
N ILE A 49 26.40 26.65 -41.56
CA ILE A 49 26.08 25.34 -40.97
C ILE A 49 25.73 25.48 -39.47
N GLY A 50 26.46 26.32 -38.73
CA GLY A 50 26.21 26.58 -37.31
C GLY A 50 24.88 27.31 -37.03
N ALA A 51 24.43 28.17 -37.95
CA ALA A 51 23.14 28.86 -37.85
C ALA A 51 21.96 28.03 -38.38
N ALA A 52 22.20 27.12 -39.33
CA ALA A 52 21.17 26.24 -39.88
C ALA A 52 20.96 24.95 -39.07
N LEU A 53 21.99 24.42 -38.39
CA LEU A 53 21.86 23.21 -37.58
C LEU A 53 20.78 23.30 -36.48
N PRO A 54 20.61 24.41 -35.73
CA PRO A 54 19.56 24.50 -34.72
C PRO A 54 18.15 24.68 -35.30
N ILE A 55 18.02 25.07 -36.57
CA ILE A 55 16.72 25.23 -37.26
C ILE A 55 16.34 23.91 -37.96
N PHE A 56 17.33 23.14 -38.42
CA PHE A 56 17.11 21.91 -39.20
C PHE A 56 17.22 20.62 -38.38
N LEU A 57 18.14 20.56 -37.41
CA LEU A 57 17.95 19.70 -36.24
C LEU A 57 16.97 20.44 -35.36
N GLY A 58 15.69 20.30 -35.69
CA GLY A 58 14.62 20.46 -34.72
C GLY A 58 14.86 19.53 -33.55
N PHE A 59 15.80 19.87 -32.67
CA PHE A 59 15.61 19.76 -31.24
C PHE A 59 14.47 20.72 -30.89
N SER A 60 13.28 20.39 -31.41
CA SER A 60 12.09 20.38 -30.57
C SER A 60 12.59 19.84 -29.25
N LYS A 61 12.67 20.71 -28.23
CA LYS A 61 12.87 20.29 -26.85
C LYS A 61 12.00 19.06 -26.68
N CYS A 62 12.62 17.90 -26.59
CA CYS A 62 11.93 16.63 -26.51
C CYS A 62 11.32 16.57 -25.10
N ASP A 63 10.24 17.32 -24.92
CA ASP A 63 9.49 17.50 -23.68
C ASP A 63 8.81 16.19 -23.29
N SER A 64 8.65 15.27 -24.25
CA SER A 64 8.25 13.88 -24.04
C SER A 64 9.23 13.13 -23.13
N GLY A 65 10.54 13.26 -23.30
CA GLY A 65 11.53 12.60 -22.43
C GLY A 65 11.45 13.08 -20.97
N LYS A 66 11.32 14.40 -20.76
CA LYS A 66 11.15 14.99 -19.42
C LYS A 66 9.79 14.64 -18.80
N LYS A 67 8.72 14.60 -19.60
CA LYS A 67 7.38 14.18 -19.17
C LYS A 67 7.33 12.70 -18.79
N ILE A 68 7.99 11.82 -19.54
CA ILE A 68 8.06 10.38 -19.24
C ILE A 68 8.81 10.13 -17.93
N VAL A 69 9.97 10.78 -17.72
CA VAL A 69 10.73 10.62 -16.46
C VAL A 69 9.97 11.20 -15.28
N LYS A 70 9.35 12.38 -15.42
CA LYS A 70 8.52 12.99 -14.38
C LYS A 70 7.27 12.17 -14.05
N TRP A 71 6.65 11.54 -15.06
CA TRP A 71 5.51 10.64 -14.86
C TRP A 71 5.93 9.36 -14.12
N LYS A 72 7.02 8.70 -14.51
CA LYS A 72 7.53 7.48 -13.84
C LYS A 72 7.81 7.72 -12.35
N TYR A 73 8.52 8.79 -12.04
CA TYR A 73 8.86 9.15 -10.64
C TYR A 73 7.60 9.46 -9.80
N GLY A 74 6.57 10.05 -10.41
CA GLY A 74 5.30 10.32 -9.72
C GLY A 74 4.48 9.08 -9.40
N GLN A 75 4.60 8.01 -10.20
CA GLN A 75 3.90 6.75 -9.98
C GLN A 75 4.58 5.88 -8.92
N GLU A 76 5.91 5.78 -8.98
CA GLU A 76 6.70 5.07 -7.95
C GLU A 76 6.40 5.63 -6.56
N ALA A 77 6.47 6.96 -6.40
CA ALA A 77 6.15 7.62 -5.13
C ALA A 77 4.69 7.39 -4.67
N LYS A 78 3.75 7.24 -5.60
CA LYS A 78 2.34 6.97 -5.28
C LYS A 78 2.16 5.57 -4.71
N ILE A 79 2.79 4.56 -5.31
CA ILE A 79 2.73 3.16 -4.82
C ILE A 79 3.51 3.03 -3.51
N GLU A 80 4.71 3.61 -3.40
CA GLU A 80 5.49 3.61 -2.16
C GLU A 80 4.69 4.18 -0.98
N LYS A 81 3.97 5.29 -1.20
CA LYS A 81 3.09 5.87 -0.19
C LYS A 81 1.99 4.88 0.22
N LYS A 82 1.37 4.18 -0.73
CA LYS A 82 0.31 3.21 -0.46
C LYS A 82 0.82 1.97 0.27
N VAL A 83 1.99 1.47 -0.09
CA VAL A 83 2.67 0.38 0.63
C VAL A 83 2.96 0.80 2.07
N LYS A 84 3.40 2.04 2.29
CA LYS A 84 3.60 2.57 3.64
C LYS A 84 2.30 2.62 4.45
N GLU A 85 1.24 3.20 3.90
CA GLU A 85 -0.07 3.26 4.57
C GLU A 85 -0.59 1.86 4.94
N LEU A 86 -0.38 0.89 4.05
CA LEU A 86 -0.73 -0.51 4.31
C LEU A 86 0.09 -1.10 5.46
N ASN A 87 1.41 -0.87 5.49
CA ASN A 87 2.29 -1.34 6.56
C ASN A 87 1.90 -0.75 7.92
N ASP A 88 1.58 0.55 7.95
CA ASP A 88 1.15 1.24 9.16
C ASP A 88 -0.18 0.65 9.70
N LEU A 89 -1.14 0.38 8.80
CA LEU A 89 -2.40 -0.27 9.16
C LEU A 89 -2.20 -1.72 9.62
N TYR A 90 -1.37 -2.50 8.92
CA TYR A 90 -1.03 -3.87 9.30
C TYR A 90 -0.42 -3.94 10.71
N ALA A 91 0.55 -3.06 11.00
CA ALA A 91 1.16 -2.97 12.33
C ALA A 91 0.12 -2.65 13.41
N THR A 92 -0.81 -1.74 13.09
CA THR A 92 -1.89 -1.36 14.01
C THR A 92 -2.85 -2.51 14.29
N LEU A 93 -3.33 -3.22 13.25
CA LEU A 93 -4.22 -4.38 13.43
C LEU A 93 -3.51 -5.53 14.16
N SER A 94 -2.23 -5.76 13.86
CA SER A 94 -1.43 -6.77 14.55
C SER A 94 -1.26 -6.46 16.03
N GLU A 95 -1.06 -5.20 16.40
CA GLU A 95 -1.01 -4.81 17.82
C GLU A 95 -2.38 -4.98 18.49
N LYS A 96 -3.47 -4.65 17.80
CA LYS A 96 -4.84 -4.89 18.31
C LYS A 96 -5.14 -6.37 18.52
N GLN A 97 -4.63 -7.26 17.67
CA GLN A 97 -4.75 -8.71 17.88
C GLN A 97 -4.09 -9.15 19.19
N LYS A 98 -2.91 -8.61 19.51
CA LYS A 98 -2.23 -8.92 20.78
C LYS A 98 -3.01 -8.38 21.98
N GLU A 99 -3.56 -7.18 21.86
CA GLU A 99 -4.40 -6.57 22.90
C GLU A 99 -5.64 -7.45 23.18
N VAL A 100 -6.34 -7.88 22.15
CA VAL A 100 -7.50 -8.78 22.25
C VAL A 100 -7.10 -10.12 22.89
N ALA A 101 -6.01 -10.74 22.45
CA ALA A 101 -5.52 -11.99 23.02
C ALA A 101 -5.14 -11.84 24.50
N GLY A 102 -4.55 -10.70 24.89
CA GLY A 102 -4.25 -10.37 26.28
C GLY A 102 -5.51 -10.27 27.14
N LEU A 103 -6.53 -9.56 26.67
CA LEU A 103 -7.81 -9.43 27.37
C LEU A 103 -8.52 -10.77 27.53
N GLN A 104 -8.51 -11.62 26.50
CA GLN A 104 -9.07 -12.96 26.57
C GLN A 104 -8.36 -13.81 27.64
N ALA A 105 -7.03 -13.80 27.65
CA ALA A 105 -6.25 -14.53 28.63
C ALA A 105 -6.51 -14.04 30.07
N ASP A 106 -6.66 -12.74 30.27
CA ASP A 106 -6.97 -12.16 31.57
C ASP A 106 -8.38 -12.52 32.05
N TYR A 107 -9.39 -12.49 31.17
CA TYR A 107 -10.73 -12.94 31.52
C TYR A 107 -10.78 -14.43 31.83
N GLN A 108 -10.12 -15.28 31.04
CA GLN A 108 -10.02 -16.73 31.29
C GLN A 108 -9.33 -17.02 32.63
N ARG A 109 -8.26 -16.29 32.97
CA ARG A 109 -7.59 -16.41 34.28
C ARG A 109 -8.56 -16.04 35.41
N SER A 110 -9.25 -14.92 35.27
CA SER A 110 -10.21 -14.44 36.26
C SER A 110 -11.38 -15.41 36.45
N ILE A 111 -11.91 -16.02 35.38
CA ILE A 111 -12.95 -17.05 35.47
C ILE A 111 -12.46 -18.25 36.28
N LYS A 112 -11.25 -18.76 36.00
CA LYS A 112 -10.66 -19.89 36.75
C LYS A 112 -10.51 -19.61 38.25
N GLU A 113 -10.18 -18.37 38.63
CA GLU A 113 -10.12 -18.01 40.05
C GLU A 113 -11.52 -17.97 40.68
N LEU A 114 -12.51 -17.41 39.99
CA LEU A 114 -13.91 -17.41 40.46
C LEU A 114 -14.45 -18.84 40.60
N GLU A 115 -14.16 -19.74 39.66
CA GLU A 115 -14.53 -21.15 39.78
C GLU A 115 -13.91 -21.82 41.03
N LYS A 116 -12.66 -21.49 41.37
CA LYS A 116 -12.04 -22.00 42.60
C LYS A 116 -12.70 -21.44 43.85
N GLU A 117 -13.04 -20.15 43.85
CA GLU A 117 -13.76 -19.50 44.95
C GLU A 117 -15.13 -20.16 45.17
N ILE A 118 -15.90 -20.37 44.10
CA ILE A 118 -17.17 -21.09 44.14
C ILE A 118 -17.00 -22.49 44.71
N ARG A 119 -16.04 -23.29 44.24
CA ARG A 119 -15.80 -24.66 44.76
C ARG A 119 -15.37 -24.64 46.24
N SER A 120 -14.58 -23.66 46.65
CA SER A 120 -14.18 -23.48 48.06
C SER A 120 -15.38 -23.18 48.94
N ASP A 121 -16.22 -22.22 48.53
CA ASP A 121 -17.40 -21.84 49.28
C ASP A 121 -18.47 -22.93 49.27
N GLN A 122 -18.61 -23.67 48.17
CA GLN A 122 -19.45 -24.87 48.07
C GLN A 122 -19.11 -25.88 49.17
N LYS A 123 -17.82 -26.21 49.32
CA LYS A 123 -17.33 -27.16 50.33
C LYS A 123 -17.51 -26.62 51.75
N LYS A 124 -17.18 -25.34 51.96
CA LYS A 124 -17.26 -24.66 53.27
C LYS A 124 -18.69 -24.57 53.81
N TYR A 125 -19.66 -24.30 52.94
CA TYR A 125 -21.06 -24.10 53.32
C TYR A 125 -21.96 -25.31 53.02
N HIS A 126 -21.39 -26.42 52.54
CA HIS A 126 -22.11 -27.64 52.16
C HIS A 126 -23.27 -27.40 51.18
N ILE A 127 -23.01 -26.54 50.19
CA ILE A 127 -23.97 -26.20 49.14
C ILE A 127 -23.93 -27.31 48.08
N SER A 128 -25.08 -27.86 47.72
CA SER A 128 -25.19 -29.01 46.81
C SER A 128 -26.13 -28.76 45.64
N THR A 129 -26.94 -27.71 45.70
CA THR A 129 -27.94 -27.37 44.69
C THR A 129 -27.76 -25.94 44.21
N TYR A 130 -28.22 -25.65 43.00
CA TYR A 130 -28.22 -24.29 42.47
C TYR A 130 -29.10 -23.36 43.33
N GLU A 131 -30.23 -23.83 43.85
CA GLU A 131 -31.11 -23.00 44.69
C GLU A 131 -30.38 -22.52 45.95
N GLN A 132 -29.61 -23.39 46.62
CA GLN A 132 -28.74 -23.01 47.75
C GLN A 132 -27.62 -22.05 47.32
N ALA A 133 -27.01 -22.29 46.15
CA ALA A 133 -25.96 -21.43 45.60
C ALA A 133 -26.47 -20.02 45.29
N SER A 134 -27.68 -19.91 44.74
CA SER A 134 -28.34 -18.64 44.41
C SER A 134 -28.69 -17.80 45.65
N GLN A 135 -28.88 -18.45 46.80
CA GLN A 135 -29.13 -17.79 48.09
C GLN A 135 -27.83 -17.36 48.78
N ASN A 136 -26.68 -17.89 48.38
CA ASN A 136 -25.37 -17.44 48.87
C ASN A 136 -24.90 -16.25 48.02
N SER A 137 -24.90 -15.06 48.62
CA SER A 137 -24.61 -13.81 47.91
C SER A 137 -23.26 -13.79 47.20
N ARG A 138 -22.24 -14.48 47.75
CA ARG A 138 -20.92 -14.55 47.15
C ARG A 138 -20.92 -15.46 45.92
N ILE A 139 -21.46 -16.68 46.06
CA ILE A 139 -21.55 -17.61 44.92
C ILE A 139 -22.43 -17.03 43.81
N SER A 140 -23.57 -16.42 44.13
CA SER A 140 -24.43 -15.78 43.13
C SER A 140 -23.72 -14.64 42.38
N TYR A 141 -22.90 -13.86 43.10
CA TYR A 141 -22.12 -12.78 42.50
C TYR A 141 -21.02 -13.33 41.58
N ASP A 142 -20.30 -14.35 42.02
CA ASP A 142 -19.23 -14.97 41.23
C ASP A 142 -19.78 -15.61 39.95
N LEU A 143 -20.94 -16.29 40.03
CA LEU A 143 -21.63 -16.84 38.85
C LEU A 143 -22.01 -15.75 37.84
N ALA A 144 -22.60 -14.63 38.29
CA ALA A 144 -22.93 -13.50 37.42
C ALA A 144 -21.68 -12.86 36.81
N LEU A 145 -20.58 -12.81 37.56
CA LEU A 145 -19.32 -12.27 37.07
C LEU A 145 -18.67 -13.18 36.03
N ILE A 146 -18.74 -14.50 36.20
CA ILE A 146 -18.32 -15.49 35.18
C ILE A 146 -19.16 -15.29 33.90
N GLN A 147 -20.49 -15.27 34.02
CA GLN A 147 -21.41 -15.07 32.89
C GLN A 147 -21.02 -13.85 32.05
N ARG A 148 -20.80 -12.70 32.72
CA ARG A 148 -20.43 -11.47 32.03
C ARG A 148 -19.06 -11.55 31.35
N LYS A 149 -18.08 -12.23 31.97
CA LYS A 149 -16.74 -12.39 31.38
C LYS A 149 -16.76 -13.33 30.18
N GLU A 150 -17.54 -14.40 30.21
CA GLU A 150 -17.73 -15.31 29.07
C GLU A 150 -18.39 -14.58 27.88
N ALA A 151 -19.32 -13.67 28.16
CA ALA A 151 -19.89 -12.76 27.16
C ALA A 151 -18.83 -11.89 26.48
N TYR A 152 -17.97 -11.25 27.28
CA TYR A 152 -16.86 -10.45 26.76
C TYR A 152 -15.90 -11.28 25.93
N ILE A 153 -15.57 -12.50 26.36
CA ILE A 153 -14.70 -13.41 25.59
C ILE A 153 -15.33 -13.71 24.22
N THR A 154 -16.62 -14.04 24.18
CA THR A 154 -17.33 -14.33 22.92
C THR A 154 -17.26 -13.15 21.95
N LYS A 155 -17.44 -11.92 22.45
CA LYS A 155 -17.31 -10.71 21.62
C LYS A 155 -15.87 -10.43 21.21
N LEU A 156 -14.90 -10.71 22.06
CA LEU A 156 -13.49 -10.63 21.71
C LEU A 156 -13.12 -11.65 20.62
N ASP A 157 -13.73 -12.84 20.60
CA ASP A 157 -13.54 -13.82 19.52
C ASP A 157 -14.05 -13.30 18.17
N GLU A 158 -15.24 -12.69 18.13
CA GLU A 158 -15.77 -12.04 16.92
C GLU A 158 -14.83 -10.93 16.39
N ILE A 159 -14.25 -10.15 17.31
CA ILE A 159 -13.27 -9.11 16.96
C ILE A 159 -11.96 -9.74 16.47
N ALA A 160 -11.45 -10.76 17.16
CA ALA A 160 -10.22 -11.45 16.80
C ALA A 160 -10.29 -12.03 15.38
N GLN A 161 -11.42 -12.65 15.02
CA GLN A 161 -11.65 -13.19 13.69
C GLN A 161 -11.66 -12.12 12.59
N ARG A 162 -12.29 -10.97 12.85
CA ARG A 162 -12.29 -9.82 11.93
C ARG A 162 -10.89 -9.26 11.73
N LEU A 163 -10.16 -9.02 12.83
CA LEU A 163 -8.78 -8.56 12.79
C LEU A 163 -7.88 -9.55 12.04
N GLN A 164 -8.03 -10.87 12.28
CA GLN A 164 -7.29 -11.91 11.56
C GLN A 164 -7.54 -11.85 10.06
N THR A 165 -8.81 -11.77 9.66
CA THR A 165 -9.19 -11.63 8.26
C THR A 165 -8.59 -10.37 7.64
N GLY A 166 -8.65 -9.24 8.33
CA GLY A 166 -8.06 -7.98 7.88
C GLY A 166 -6.55 -8.03 7.73
N THR A 167 -5.83 -8.64 8.68
CA THR A 167 -4.37 -8.80 8.56
C THR A 167 -3.97 -9.67 7.38
N LEU A 168 -4.73 -10.73 7.07
CA LEU A 168 -4.47 -11.59 5.91
C LEU A 168 -4.74 -10.86 4.58
N GLU A 169 -5.86 -10.14 4.49
CA GLU A 169 -6.19 -9.34 3.29
C GLU A 169 -5.15 -8.24 3.05
N LEU A 170 -4.73 -7.53 4.11
CA LEU A 170 -3.67 -6.52 4.01
C LEU A 170 -2.34 -7.15 3.60
N GLU A 171 -1.93 -8.26 4.21
CA GLU A 171 -0.67 -8.90 3.84
C GLU A 171 -0.66 -9.36 2.38
N PHE A 172 -1.77 -9.90 1.88
CA PHE A 172 -1.91 -10.24 0.47
C PHE A 172 -1.72 -9.02 -0.43
N LEU A 173 -2.41 -7.92 -0.14
CA LEU A 173 -2.28 -6.68 -0.91
C LEU A 173 -0.88 -6.07 -0.80
N ARG A 174 -0.22 -6.18 0.34
CA ARG A 174 1.17 -5.75 0.51
C ARG A 174 2.08 -6.45 -0.48
N ARG A 175 2.00 -7.78 -0.52
CA ARG A 175 2.83 -8.61 -1.41
C ARG A 175 2.54 -8.29 -2.87
N GLN A 176 1.27 -8.14 -3.23
CA GLN A 176 0.88 -7.73 -4.57
C GLN A 176 1.47 -6.36 -4.92
N ALA A 177 1.36 -5.36 -4.04
CA ALA A 177 1.90 -4.02 -4.28
C ALA A 177 3.43 -4.00 -4.35
N GLU A 178 4.12 -4.81 -3.56
CA GLU A 178 5.58 -4.97 -3.61
C GLU A 178 6.05 -5.62 -4.92
N ASP A 179 5.29 -6.59 -5.44
CA ASP A 179 5.59 -7.23 -6.73
C ASP A 179 5.28 -6.30 -7.90
N ASP A 180 4.14 -5.61 -7.87
CA ASP A 180 3.76 -4.60 -8.86
C ASP A 180 4.78 -3.44 -8.89
N LEU A 181 5.34 -3.04 -7.74
CA LEU A 181 6.39 -2.02 -7.66
C LEU A 181 7.68 -2.45 -8.39
N LYS A 182 8.01 -3.75 -8.42
CA LYS A 182 9.15 -4.27 -9.21
C LYS A 182 8.88 -4.16 -10.72
N MET A 183 7.61 -4.17 -11.12
CA MET A 183 7.15 -4.11 -12.51
C MET A 183 6.66 -2.72 -12.93
N VAL A 184 6.68 -1.72 -12.05
CA VAL A 184 6.14 -0.36 -12.28
C VAL A 184 6.69 0.33 -13.55
N LYS A 185 7.89 -0.08 -14.00
CA LYS A 185 8.52 0.46 -15.23
C LYS A 185 7.83 0.01 -16.52
N VAL A 186 7.04 -1.06 -16.47
CA VAL A 186 6.30 -1.65 -17.60
C VAL A 186 4.78 -1.56 -17.43
N MET A 187 4.29 -1.20 -16.24
CA MET A 187 2.88 -1.02 -15.97
C MET A 187 2.34 0.27 -16.59
N ASP A 188 1.09 0.22 -17.04
CA ASP A 188 0.39 1.41 -17.47
C ASP A 188 -0.25 2.16 -16.27
N LYS A 189 -0.73 3.37 -16.55
CA LYS A 189 -1.31 4.23 -15.50
C LYS A 189 -2.61 3.62 -14.92
N GLU A 190 -3.38 2.90 -15.72
CA GLU A 190 -4.66 2.32 -15.30
C GLU A 190 -4.45 1.20 -14.29
N GLU A 191 -3.44 0.35 -14.50
CA GLU A 191 -3.02 -0.70 -13.58
C GLU A 191 -2.61 -0.13 -12.21
N ILE A 192 -1.85 0.97 -12.22
CA ILE A 192 -1.39 1.65 -10.99
C ILE A 192 -2.57 2.32 -10.25
N ASP A 193 -3.48 2.96 -10.97
CA ASP A 193 -4.67 3.57 -10.39
C ASP A 193 -5.62 2.51 -9.80
N LYS A 194 -5.74 1.34 -10.44
CA LYS A 194 -6.51 0.19 -9.95
C LYS A 194 -5.93 -0.36 -8.64
N LEU A 195 -4.62 -0.60 -8.57
CA LEU A 195 -3.96 -1.07 -7.36
C LEU A 195 -4.16 -0.08 -6.20
N ALA A 196 -3.98 1.22 -6.45
CA ALA A 196 -4.21 2.24 -5.43
C ALA A 196 -5.67 2.28 -4.95
N GLY A 197 -6.63 2.05 -5.85
CA GLY A 197 -8.05 1.93 -5.50
C GLY A 197 -8.37 0.71 -4.65
N GLN A 198 -7.77 -0.45 -4.95
CA GLN A 198 -7.90 -1.66 -4.15
C GLN A 198 -7.34 -1.47 -2.74
N ILE A 199 -6.17 -0.85 -2.61
CA ILE A 199 -5.56 -0.52 -1.31
C ILE A 199 -6.46 0.43 -0.50
N ASN A 200 -7.00 1.49 -1.12
CA ASN A 200 -7.92 2.41 -0.44
C ASN A 200 -9.16 1.69 0.08
N THR A 201 -9.75 0.80 -0.73
CA THR A 201 -10.96 0.07 -0.34
C THR A 201 -10.72 -0.80 0.89
N VAL A 202 -9.58 -1.48 0.95
CA VAL A 202 -9.22 -2.31 2.11
C VAL A 202 -8.86 -1.46 3.33
N ILE A 203 -8.15 -0.35 3.15
CA ILE A 203 -7.88 0.60 4.24
C ILE A 203 -9.20 1.10 4.83
N GLU A 204 -10.13 1.59 4.01
CA GLU A 204 -11.43 2.11 4.45
C GLU A 204 -12.27 1.04 5.17
N LYS A 205 -12.19 -0.21 4.72
CA LYS A 205 -12.88 -1.36 5.35
C LYS A 205 -12.40 -1.61 6.78
N TYR A 206 -11.09 -1.56 7.04
CA TYR A 206 -10.50 -1.96 8.33
C TYR A 206 -10.08 -0.80 9.24
N LEU A 207 -10.08 0.43 8.75
CA LEU A 207 -9.80 1.62 9.57
C LEU A 207 -10.69 1.71 10.82
N PRO A 208 -12.00 1.39 10.78
CA PRO A 208 -12.84 1.42 11.98
C PRO A 208 -12.39 0.44 13.07
N GLU A 209 -11.85 -0.72 12.68
CA GLU A 209 -11.39 -1.76 13.61
C GLU A 209 -10.10 -1.36 14.34
N ALA A 210 -9.33 -0.42 13.78
CA ALA A 210 -8.18 0.19 14.45
C ALA A 210 -8.59 1.20 15.54
N GLY A 211 -9.81 1.76 15.46
CA GLY A 211 -10.23 2.93 16.21
C GLY A 211 -10.84 2.65 17.59
N ASN A 212 -11.55 1.55 17.81
CA ASN A 212 -12.13 1.23 19.12
C ASN A 212 -12.56 -0.23 19.30
N LEU A 213 -12.22 -0.82 20.45
CA LEU A 213 -12.71 -2.12 20.92
C LEU A 213 -13.98 -1.94 21.78
N ALA A 214 -14.95 -1.16 21.29
CA ALA A 214 -16.22 -0.99 22.00
C ALA A 214 -17.02 -2.30 21.92
N ILE A 215 -17.24 -2.95 23.06
CA ILE A 215 -17.97 -4.22 23.15
C ILE A 215 -19.36 -3.96 23.72
N GLU A 216 -20.37 -4.20 22.89
CA GLU A 216 -21.77 -4.30 23.32
C GLU A 216 -22.11 -5.77 23.59
N ILE A 217 -22.66 -6.05 24.77
CA ILE A 217 -23.10 -7.38 25.17
C ILE A 217 -24.61 -7.48 24.95
N ASP A 218 -25.04 -8.51 24.23
CA ASP A 218 -26.46 -8.91 24.19
C ASP A 218 -26.75 -9.85 25.36
N GLU A 219 -27.43 -9.32 26.36
CA GLU A 219 -27.79 -10.05 27.58
C GLU A 219 -28.67 -11.28 27.32
N ASN A 220 -29.37 -11.34 26.17
CA ASN A 220 -30.24 -12.47 25.82
C ASN A 220 -29.48 -13.70 25.31
N SER A 221 -28.21 -13.55 24.96
CA SER A 221 -27.35 -14.62 24.41
C SER A 221 -26.48 -15.32 25.48
N LEU A 222 -26.63 -14.92 26.74
CA LEU A 222 -25.78 -15.36 27.84
C LEU A 222 -26.19 -16.73 28.37
N GLU A 223 -25.20 -17.57 28.63
CA GLU A 223 -25.40 -18.79 29.41
C GLU A 223 -25.96 -18.45 30.79
N SER A 224 -26.96 -19.19 31.28
CA SER A 224 -27.58 -18.85 32.57
C SER A 224 -26.63 -19.17 33.75
N PRO A 225 -26.74 -18.45 34.89
CA PRO A 225 -25.96 -18.77 36.10
C PRO A 225 -26.16 -20.21 36.58
N GLU A 226 -27.33 -20.82 36.31
CA GLU A 226 -27.60 -22.22 36.61
C GLU A 226 -26.77 -23.16 35.75
N GLN A 227 -26.65 -22.90 34.44
CA GLN A 227 -25.83 -23.71 33.54
C GLN A 227 -24.34 -23.62 33.93
N ILE A 228 -23.86 -22.41 34.26
CA ILE A 228 -22.50 -22.19 34.78
C ILE A 228 -22.29 -22.98 36.08
N TRP A 229 -23.25 -22.93 37.01
CA TRP A 229 -23.20 -23.71 38.25
C TRP A 229 -23.10 -25.21 37.97
N GLN A 230 -23.91 -25.76 37.07
CA GLN A 230 -23.86 -27.19 36.73
C GLN A 230 -22.49 -27.60 36.14
N ARG A 231 -21.87 -26.74 35.33
CA ARG A 231 -20.51 -26.98 34.81
C ARG A 231 -19.48 -27.05 35.93
N ILE A 232 -19.56 -26.15 36.92
CA ILE A 232 -18.58 -26.05 38.01
C ILE A 232 -18.79 -27.16 39.06
N ALA A 233 -20.04 -27.40 39.44
CA ALA A 233 -20.42 -28.38 40.46
C ALA A 233 -20.41 -29.83 39.94
N GLY A 234 -20.60 -30.03 38.63
CA GLY A 234 -20.57 -31.34 37.98
C GLY A 234 -19.19 -31.80 37.51
N SER A 235 -18.13 -31.00 37.67
CA SER A 235 -16.77 -31.32 37.22
C SER A 235 -15.92 -32.08 38.26
N GLU A 236 -16.53 -32.82 39.20
CA GLU A 236 -15.82 -33.67 40.17
C GLU A 236 -15.55 -35.08 39.62
#